data_AF-A0AA35LY77-F1
#
_entry.id   AF-A0AA35LY77-F1
#
_cell.length_a   1.000
_cell.length_b   1.000
_cell.length_c   1.000
_cell.angle_alpha   90.00
_cell.angle_beta   90.00
_cell.angle_gamma   90.00
#
_symmetry.space_group_name_H-M   'P 1'
#
loop_
_entity.id
_entity.type
_entity.pdbx_description
1 polymer ?
#
loop_
_entity_poly.entity_id
_entity_poly.type
_entity_poly.pdbx_seq_one_letter_code
_entity_poly.pdbx_strand_id
1 'polypeptide(L)'
;MATEDERYRQSSQYRLWSFTRAGLQDLRAKTNSLAKQQIAPRLTANPPPEFLTAEEEIRLVRFHTIELIQAAQFCELPTEIRSTAAVFFRRFYVTNSVMTYPPTELLKTSLFFGCKAEGYYIRLSRLSEKLSGTTSEQILAGEFLLCQGVRFAFDVRHPLRALDGAILELQQRLPDEQSRINKAHVRAREVLKFSALLTDVYFHYTPSQIMMAALQMVDKTLVDVLVPAPPSGAGDGAAGEMHKKIIEAIASCRVMLEEEPPERMSSYWETPETIKSMKPLRKKLQRCRDPDRVDLVALQKARREQALNKEKKPAGSGEGELFGEAISREVKRRKVDTADDVFGPPMPL
;
A
#
# COMPACT_ATOMS: atom_id res chain seq x y z
N MET A 1 -2.53 22.47 -22.33
CA MET A 1 -3.11 21.39 -21.51
C MET A 1 -2.00 20.85 -20.63
N ALA A 2 -2.29 20.48 -19.38
CA ALA A 2 -1.28 19.87 -18.52
C ALA A 2 -0.78 18.55 -19.14
N THR A 3 0.53 18.33 -19.12
CA THR A 3 1.14 17.08 -19.62
C THR A 3 0.65 15.88 -18.78
N GLU A 4 0.77 14.67 -19.33
CA GLU A 4 0.42 13.44 -18.62
C GLU A 4 1.15 13.30 -17.28
N ASP A 5 2.41 13.75 -17.22
CA ASP A 5 3.23 13.79 -16.02
C ASP A 5 2.67 14.76 -14.97
N GLU A 6 2.31 15.98 -15.37
CA GLU A 6 1.68 16.95 -14.48
C GLU A 6 0.36 16.41 -13.91
N ARG A 7 -0.44 15.74 -14.74
CA ARG A 7 -1.69 15.12 -14.30
C ARG A 7 -1.45 13.96 -13.32
N TYR A 8 -0.39 13.18 -13.50
CA TYR A 8 -0.01 12.15 -12.53
C TYR A 8 0.44 12.76 -11.20
N ARG A 9 1.23 13.85 -11.24
CA ARG A 9 1.70 14.55 -10.03
C ARG A 9 0.56 15.16 -9.20
N GLN A 10 -0.59 15.43 -9.81
CA GLN A 10 -1.79 15.89 -9.10
C GLN A 10 -2.55 14.76 -8.37
N SER A 11 -2.25 13.48 -8.67
CA SER A 11 -2.92 12.34 -8.06
C SER A 11 -2.62 12.19 -6.57
N SER A 12 -3.55 11.60 -5.82
CA SER A 12 -3.35 11.25 -4.41
C SER A 12 -2.22 10.22 -4.24
N GLN A 13 -2.04 9.32 -5.21
CA GLN A 13 -0.96 8.35 -5.20
C GLN A 13 0.41 9.02 -5.20
N TYR A 14 0.66 9.98 -6.10
CA TYR A 14 1.93 10.70 -6.12
C TYR A 14 2.13 11.55 -4.86
N ARG A 15 1.11 12.34 -4.49
CA ARG A 15 1.22 13.34 -3.42
C ARG A 15 1.31 12.73 -2.01
N LEU A 16 0.74 11.55 -1.79
CA LEU A 16 0.61 10.96 -0.45
C LEU A 16 1.35 9.62 -0.30
N TRP A 17 1.63 8.94 -1.40
CA TRP A 17 2.10 7.56 -1.39
C TRP A 17 3.29 7.31 -2.33
N SER A 18 4.02 8.36 -2.72
CA SER A 18 5.30 8.24 -3.42
C SER A 18 6.42 8.85 -2.56
N PHE A 19 7.49 8.08 -2.34
CA PHE A 19 8.55 8.38 -1.39
C PHE A 19 9.93 8.09 -2.01
N THR A 20 10.96 8.79 -1.54
CA THR A 20 12.34 8.34 -1.71
C THR A 20 12.58 7.03 -0.95
N ARG A 21 13.62 6.27 -1.32
CA ARG A 21 13.98 5.02 -0.62
C ARG A 21 14.28 5.26 0.87
N ALA A 22 15.11 6.27 1.14
CA ALA A 22 15.44 6.67 2.51
C ALA A 22 14.19 7.15 3.28
N GLY A 23 13.36 7.98 2.65
CA GLY A 23 12.13 8.48 3.28
C GLY A 23 11.15 7.38 3.67
N LEU A 24 11.00 6.33 2.85
CA LEU A 24 10.15 5.18 3.18
C LEU A 24 10.74 4.36 4.34
N GLN A 25 12.06 4.15 4.36
CA GLN A 25 12.74 3.44 5.46
C GLN A 25 12.60 4.20 6.78
N ASP A 26 12.84 5.52 6.76
CA ASP A 26 12.69 6.38 7.92
C ASP A 26 11.25 6.39 8.44
N LEU A 27 10.27 6.47 7.54
CA LEU A 27 8.86 6.42 7.91
C LEU A 27 8.51 5.11 8.62
N ARG A 28 8.98 3.96 8.12
CA ARG A 28 8.75 2.65 8.76
C ARG A 28 9.46 2.55 10.12
N ALA A 29 10.70 3.03 10.22
CA ALA A 29 11.44 3.04 11.47
C ALA A 29 10.75 3.92 12.54
N LYS A 30 10.25 5.11 12.14
CA LYS A 30 9.46 5.99 13.00
C LYS A 30 8.15 5.35 13.43
N THR A 31 7.40 4.73 12.52
CA THR A 31 6.15 4.00 12.82
C THR A 31 6.40 2.88 13.83
N ASN A 32 7.44 2.07 13.63
CA ASN A 32 7.82 0.99 14.55
C ASN A 32 8.21 1.52 15.93
N SER A 33 9.04 2.56 15.99
CA SER A 33 9.47 3.19 17.25
C SER A 33 8.29 3.77 18.02
N LEU A 34 7.40 4.49 17.35
CA LEU A 34 6.19 5.05 17.96
C LEU A 34 5.27 3.95 18.51
N ALA A 35 5.09 2.85 17.77
CA ALA A 35 4.32 1.72 18.24
C ALA A 35 4.92 1.09 19.50
N LYS A 36 6.25 0.89 19.55
CA LYS A 36 6.94 0.39 20.75
C LYS A 36 6.70 1.30 21.95
N GLN A 37 6.84 2.61 21.79
CA GLN A 37 6.61 3.59 22.85
C GLN A 37 5.16 3.57 23.36
N GLN A 38 4.18 3.37 22.48
CA GLN A 38 2.76 3.32 22.86
C GLN A 38 2.37 2.01 23.53
N ILE A 39 2.99 0.89 23.13
CA ILE A 39 2.65 -0.45 23.60
C ILE A 39 3.38 -0.79 24.91
N ALA A 40 4.66 -0.40 25.04
CA ALA A 40 5.48 -0.68 26.22
C ALA A 40 4.79 -0.39 27.57
N PRO A 41 4.15 0.77 27.81
CA PRO A 41 3.50 1.05 29.09
C PRO A 41 2.25 0.20 29.36
N ARG A 42 1.67 -0.43 28.33
CA ARG A 42 0.47 -1.28 28.45
C ARG A 42 0.80 -2.75 28.69
N LEU A 43 2.06 -3.14 28.46
CA LEU A 43 2.51 -4.50 28.68
C LEU A 43 2.95 -4.66 30.13
N THR A 44 2.30 -5.57 30.85
CA THR A 44 2.57 -5.86 32.26
C THR A 44 3.61 -6.96 32.47
N ALA A 45 4.24 -7.45 31.39
CA ALA A 45 5.18 -8.56 31.42
C ALA A 45 6.57 -8.14 31.94
N ASN A 46 7.11 -8.94 32.88
CA ASN A 46 8.47 -8.83 33.40
C ASN A 46 9.25 -10.13 33.14
N PRO A 47 10.34 -10.12 32.37
CA PRO A 47 10.93 -8.98 31.64
C PRO A 47 10.06 -8.52 30.46
N PRO A 48 10.23 -7.26 29.99
CA PRO A 48 9.49 -6.73 28.86
C PRO A 48 9.76 -7.58 27.60
N PRO A 49 8.73 -7.86 26.78
CA PRO A 49 8.89 -8.70 25.62
C PRO A 49 9.74 -8.02 24.56
N GLU A 50 10.46 -8.83 23.79
CA GLU A 50 11.22 -8.33 22.65
C GLU A 50 10.26 -7.90 21.52
N PHE A 51 10.27 -6.61 21.20
CA PHE A 51 9.46 -6.05 20.12
C PHE A 51 10.04 -6.36 18.74
N LEU A 52 9.19 -6.31 17.72
CA LEU A 52 9.61 -6.50 16.33
C LEU A 52 10.51 -5.34 15.84
N THR A 53 11.49 -5.64 15.01
CA THR A 53 12.22 -4.63 14.22
C THR A 53 11.41 -4.19 12.99
N ALA A 54 11.77 -3.07 12.37
CA ALA A 54 11.10 -2.60 11.16
C ALA A 54 11.21 -3.63 10.01
N GLU A 55 12.35 -4.30 9.89
CA GLU A 55 12.59 -5.35 8.91
C GLU A 55 11.73 -6.59 9.17
N GLU A 56 11.58 -6.98 10.44
CA GLU A 56 10.69 -8.07 10.84
C GLU A 56 9.22 -7.75 10.52
N GLU A 57 8.79 -6.50 10.76
CA GLU A 57 7.46 -6.03 10.34
C GLU A 57 7.27 -6.12 8.83
N ILE A 58 8.24 -5.65 8.03
CA ILE A 58 8.18 -5.73 6.57
C ILE A 58 8.01 -7.18 6.10
N ARG A 59 8.73 -8.14 6.71
CA ARG A 59 8.59 -9.56 6.38
C ARG A 59 7.18 -10.10 6.68
N LEU A 60 6.61 -9.72 7.83
CA LEU A 60 5.24 -10.09 8.18
C LEU A 60 4.21 -9.47 7.22
N VAL A 61 4.36 -8.20 6.88
CA VAL A 61 3.49 -7.51 5.91
C VAL A 61 3.59 -8.17 4.55
N ARG A 62 4.80 -8.49 4.06
CA ARG A 62 4.99 -9.22 2.80
C ARG A 62 4.27 -10.55 2.84
N PHE A 63 4.52 -11.37 3.85
CA PHE A 63 3.88 -12.68 4.01
C PHE A 63 2.35 -12.59 3.99
N HIS A 64 1.76 -11.66 4.75
CA HIS A 64 0.30 -11.46 4.75
C HIS A 64 -0.22 -10.85 3.45
N THR A 65 0.60 -10.11 2.69
CA THR A 65 0.22 -9.66 1.33
C THR A 65 0.09 -10.85 0.38
N ILE A 66 0.91 -11.89 0.53
CA ILE A 66 0.77 -13.11 -0.29
C ILE A 66 -0.48 -13.88 0.10
N GLU A 67 -0.75 -14.03 1.41
CA GLU A 67 -2.03 -14.62 1.89
C GLU A 67 -3.23 -13.82 1.34
N LEU A 68 -3.12 -12.49 1.25
CA LEU A 68 -4.17 -11.62 0.69
C LEU A 68 -4.41 -11.94 -0.80
N ILE A 69 -3.33 -12.03 -1.59
CA ILE A 69 -3.39 -12.34 -3.02
C ILE A 69 -4.08 -13.69 -3.25
N GLN A 70 -3.74 -14.71 -2.45
CA GLN A 70 -4.36 -16.02 -2.53
C GLN A 70 -5.82 -16.01 -2.10
N ALA A 71 -6.14 -15.34 -1.00
CA ALA A 71 -7.51 -15.19 -0.54
C ALA A 71 -8.38 -14.49 -1.61
N ALA A 72 -7.83 -13.48 -2.30
CA ALA A 72 -8.51 -12.83 -3.42
C ALA A 72 -8.75 -13.79 -4.60
N GLN A 73 -7.77 -14.64 -4.93
CA GLN A 73 -7.91 -15.66 -5.98
C GLN A 73 -8.97 -16.71 -5.62
N PHE A 74 -8.94 -17.21 -4.37
CA PHE A 74 -9.94 -18.15 -3.86
C PHE A 74 -11.34 -17.53 -3.85
N CYS A 75 -11.43 -16.23 -3.55
CA CYS A 75 -12.69 -15.50 -3.63
C CYS A 75 -13.13 -15.19 -5.07
N GLU A 76 -12.32 -15.53 -6.08
CA GLU A 76 -12.54 -15.27 -7.52
C GLU A 76 -12.65 -13.77 -7.82
N LEU A 77 -11.91 -12.95 -7.07
CA LEU A 77 -11.94 -11.49 -7.25
C LEU A 77 -11.13 -11.08 -8.49
N PRO A 78 -11.63 -10.10 -9.27
CA PRO A 78 -10.89 -9.48 -10.36
C PRO A 78 -9.48 -9.01 -9.98
N THR A 79 -8.60 -8.97 -10.98
CA THR A 79 -7.18 -8.63 -10.76
C THR A 79 -6.97 -7.21 -10.24
N GLU A 80 -7.77 -6.24 -10.71
CA GLU A 80 -7.71 -4.86 -10.22
C GLU A 80 -8.03 -4.81 -8.72
N ILE A 81 -9.16 -5.39 -8.29
CA ILE A 81 -9.57 -5.46 -6.87
C ILE A 81 -8.49 -6.07 -5.99
N ARG A 82 -7.90 -7.19 -6.43
CA ARG A 82 -6.78 -7.83 -5.73
C ARG A 82 -5.58 -6.89 -5.58
N SER A 83 -5.25 -6.16 -6.64
CA SER A 83 -4.13 -5.20 -6.65
C SER A 83 -4.42 -4.02 -5.72
N THR A 84 -5.61 -3.45 -5.79
CA THR A 84 -6.09 -2.36 -4.93
C THR A 84 -6.05 -2.76 -3.46
N ALA A 85 -6.58 -3.94 -3.12
CA ALA A 85 -6.58 -4.49 -1.77
C ALA A 85 -5.16 -4.69 -1.22
N ALA A 86 -4.25 -5.26 -2.03
CA ALA A 86 -2.85 -5.43 -1.65
C ALA A 86 -2.15 -4.07 -1.40
N VAL A 87 -2.40 -3.08 -2.26
CA VAL A 87 -1.84 -1.74 -2.11
C VAL A 87 -2.40 -1.04 -0.86
N PHE A 88 -3.69 -1.13 -0.58
CA PHE A 88 -4.28 -0.59 0.65
C PHE A 88 -3.68 -1.24 1.90
N PHE A 89 -3.55 -2.56 1.92
CA PHE A 89 -2.94 -3.29 3.01
C PHE A 89 -1.50 -2.80 3.28
N ARG A 90 -0.71 -2.63 2.21
CA ARG A 90 0.68 -2.17 2.34
C ARG A 90 0.76 -0.71 2.76
N ARG A 91 -0.04 0.19 2.17
CA ARG A 91 -0.16 1.61 2.57
C ARG A 91 -0.51 1.73 4.05
N PHE A 92 -1.46 0.92 4.53
CA PHE A 92 -1.85 0.89 5.93
C PHE A 92 -0.67 0.57 6.85
N TYR A 93 0.12 -0.46 6.52
CA TYR A 93 1.26 -0.89 7.33
C TYR A 93 2.56 -0.08 7.12
N VAL A 94 2.57 0.89 6.21
CA VAL A 94 3.63 1.91 6.20
C VAL A 94 3.42 2.92 7.34
N THR A 95 2.17 3.25 7.65
CA THR A 95 1.80 4.28 8.64
C THR A 95 1.35 3.72 9.98
N ASN A 96 1.10 2.41 10.06
CA ASN A 96 0.69 1.71 11.27
C ASN A 96 1.55 0.45 11.45
N SER A 97 1.80 0.05 12.70
CA SER A 97 2.59 -1.16 12.99
C SER A 97 1.72 -2.42 13.03
N VAL A 98 2.29 -3.55 12.62
CA VAL A 98 1.68 -4.89 12.79
C VAL A 98 1.50 -5.26 14.27
N MET A 99 2.28 -4.64 15.17
CA MET A 99 2.14 -4.81 16.61
C MET A 99 0.88 -4.12 17.15
N THR A 100 0.36 -3.12 16.45
CA THR A 100 -0.82 -2.36 16.84
C THR A 100 -2.11 -2.99 16.31
N TYR A 101 -2.14 -3.38 15.03
CA TYR A 101 -3.37 -3.86 14.38
C TYR A 101 -3.18 -5.24 13.71
N PRO A 102 -4.13 -6.19 13.86
CA PRO A 102 -4.07 -7.54 13.27
C PRO A 102 -3.90 -7.52 11.75
N PRO A 103 -2.80 -8.07 11.19
CA PRO A 103 -2.69 -8.23 9.75
C PRO A 103 -3.73 -9.22 9.20
N THR A 104 -4.09 -10.26 9.95
CA THR A 104 -5.11 -11.24 9.54
C THR A 104 -6.49 -10.61 9.34
N GLU A 105 -6.92 -9.70 10.22
CA GLU A 105 -8.22 -9.02 10.08
C GLU A 105 -8.16 -7.85 9.10
N LEU A 106 -7.04 -7.11 9.06
CA LEU A 106 -6.83 -6.04 8.10
C LEU A 106 -6.75 -6.57 6.66
N LEU A 107 -6.23 -7.79 6.44
CA LEU A 107 -6.24 -8.46 5.15
C LEU A 107 -7.67 -8.62 4.63
N LYS A 108 -8.54 -9.21 5.45
CA LYS A 108 -9.96 -9.46 5.10
C LYS A 108 -10.71 -8.14 4.85
N THR A 109 -10.45 -7.16 5.70
CA THR A 109 -10.96 -5.79 5.54
C THR A 109 -10.49 -5.15 4.24
N SER A 110 -9.21 -5.32 3.89
CA SER A 110 -8.63 -4.75 2.67
C SER A 110 -9.23 -5.37 1.40
N LEU A 111 -9.55 -6.67 1.42
CA LEU A 111 -10.27 -7.32 0.31
C LEU A 111 -11.67 -6.72 0.14
N PHE A 112 -12.43 -6.62 1.24
CA PHE A 112 -13.77 -6.05 1.21
C PHE A 112 -13.78 -4.59 0.74
N PHE A 113 -12.87 -3.78 1.26
CA PHE A 113 -12.78 -2.37 0.90
C PHE A 113 -12.22 -2.16 -0.51
N GLY A 114 -11.30 -3.02 -0.97
CA GLY A 114 -10.83 -3.04 -2.35
C GLY A 114 -11.96 -3.27 -3.35
N CYS A 115 -12.90 -4.17 -3.04
CA CYS A 115 -14.11 -4.35 -3.83
C CYS A 115 -14.90 -3.03 -3.96
N LYS A 116 -15.13 -2.32 -2.85
CA LYS A 116 -15.84 -1.03 -2.87
C LYS A 116 -15.11 0.04 -3.66
N ALA A 117 -13.79 0.16 -3.50
CA ALA A 117 -12.97 1.16 -4.18
C ALA A 117 -13.01 1.02 -5.70
N GLU A 118 -13.06 -0.22 -6.21
CA GLU A 118 -13.18 -0.52 -7.65
C GLU A 118 -14.63 -0.57 -8.16
N GLY A 119 -15.61 -0.14 -7.34
CA GLY A 119 -17.03 -0.15 -7.73
C GLY A 119 -17.67 -1.54 -7.81
N TYR A 120 -17.04 -2.57 -7.23
CA TYR A 120 -17.55 -3.93 -7.16
C TYR A 120 -18.28 -4.18 -5.83
N TYR A 121 -19.60 -4.20 -5.86
CA TYR A 121 -20.40 -4.40 -4.66
C TYR A 121 -20.62 -5.89 -4.36
N ILE A 122 -19.71 -6.48 -3.57
CA ILE A 122 -19.90 -7.82 -3.03
C ILE A 122 -20.75 -7.77 -1.74
N ARG A 123 -21.70 -8.70 -1.60
CA ARG A 123 -22.42 -8.88 -0.33
C ARG A 123 -21.45 -9.37 0.74
N LEU A 124 -21.45 -8.68 1.87
CA LEU A 124 -20.54 -8.97 2.99
C LEU A 124 -20.68 -10.42 3.49
N SER A 125 -21.92 -10.94 3.56
CA SER A 125 -22.19 -12.34 3.95
C SER A 125 -21.46 -13.35 3.08
N ARG A 126 -21.54 -13.18 1.75
CA ARG A 126 -20.88 -14.05 0.76
C ARG A 126 -19.35 -14.02 0.91
N LEU A 127 -18.80 -12.85 1.21
CA LEU A 127 -17.36 -12.72 1.43
C LEU A 127 -16.94 -13.39 2.75
N SER A 128 -17.71 -13.20 3.83
CA SER A 128 -17.43 -13.87 5.11
C SER A 128 -17.59 -15.39 5.05
N GLU A 129 -18.52 -15.91 4.25
CA GLU A 129 -18.68 -17.36 4.05
C GLU A 129 -17.47 -17.99 3.34
N LYS A 130 -16.87 -17.28 2.37
CA LYS A 130 -15.66 -17.74 1.68
C LYS A 130 -14.40 -17.63 2.58
N LEU A 131 -14.37 -16.71 3.53
CA LEU A 131 -13.23 -16.47 4.42
C LEU A 131 -13.45 -17.20 5.76
N SER A 132 -12.84 -18.39 5.91
CA SER A 132 -13.01 -19.23 7.09
C SER A 132 -12.81 -18.47 8.42
N GLY A 133 -13.69 -18.71 9.39
CA GLY A 133 -13.62 -18.14 10.74
C GLY A 133 -13.77 -16.62 10.80
N THR A 134 -14.39 -15.99 9.80
CA THR A 134 -14.58 -14.53 9.74
C THR A 134 -16.05 -14.17 9.84
N THR A 135 -16.38 -13.25 10.73
CA THR A 135 -17.71 -12.66 10.83
C THR A 135 -17.80 -11.36 10.02
N SER A 136 -19.00 -11.03 9.55
CA SER A 136 -19.28 -9.74 8.90
C SER A 136 -18.89 -8.54 9.77
N GLU A 137 -19.09 -8.63 11.09
CA GLU A 137 -18.75 -7.57 12.04
C GLU A 137 -17.23 -7.32 12.12
N GLN A 138 -16.41 -8.37 12.12
CA GLN A 138 -14.94 -8.23 12.13
C GLN A 138 -14.41 -7.47 10.92
N ILE A 139 -14.98 -7.72 9.73
CA ILE A 139 -14.61 -7.00 8.49
C ILE A 139 -15.00 -5.53 8.61
N LEU A 140 -16.21 -5.22 9.11
CA LEU A 140 -16.70 -3.85 9.25
C LEU A 140 -15.97 -3.06 10.35
N ALA A 141 -15.46 -3.74 11.37
CA ALA A 141 -14.72 -3.11 12.45
C ALA A 141 -13.42 -2.46 11.98
N GLY A 142 -12.75 -3.10 11.01
CA GLY A 142 -11.52 -2.59 10.39
C GLY A 142 -11.75 -1.54 9.30
N GLU A 143 -12.97 -1.41 8.75
CA GLU A 143 -13.19 -0.65 7.51
C GLU A 143 -12.80 0.83 7.63
N PHE A 144 -13.36 1.55 8.61
CA PHE A 144 -13.05 2.96 8.79
C PHE A 144 -11.59 3.17 9.23
N LEU A 145 -11.05 2.24 10.01
CA LEU A 145 -9.64 2.27 10.42
C LEU A 145 -8.72 2.17 9.20
N LEU A 146 -9.03 1.27 8.25
CA LEU A 146 -8.31 1.15 6.99
C LEU A 146 -8.38 2.45 6.21
N CYS A 147 -9.57 3.06 6.07
CA CYS A 147 -9.76 4.35 5.39
C CYS A 147 -8.84 5.44 5.96
N GLN A 148 -8.75 5.53 7.29
CA GLN A 148 -7.87 6.47 7.97
C GLN A 148 -6.40 6.17 7.68
N GLY A 149 -5.99 4.89 7.76
CA GLY A 149 -4.61 4.48 7.53
C GLY A 149 -4.15 4.68 6.08
N VAL A 150 -5.05 4.53 5.09
CA VAL A 150 -4.76 4.87 3.68
C VAL A 150 -4.99 6.34 3.35
N ARG A 151 -5.25 7.18 4.36
CA ARG A 151 -5.44 8.64 4.25
C ARG A 151 -6.54 9.03 3.26
N PHE A 152 -7.60 8.22 3.18
CA PHE A 152 -8.71 8.42 2.24
C PHE A 152 -8.30 8.50 0.76
N ALA A 153 -7.09 8.01 0.43
CA ALA A 153 -6.57 7.97 -0.94
C ALA A 153 -6.99 6.67 -1.63
N PHE A 154 -8.24 6.61 -2.07
CA PHE A 154 -8.85 5.40 -2.63
C PHE A 154 -8.53 5.16 -4.12
N ASP A 155 -8.19 6.22 -4.86
CA ASP A 155 -7.73 6.11 -6.26
C ASP A 155 -6.31 5.51 -6.29
N VAL A 156 -6.22 4.25 -6.73
CA VAL A 156 -4.96 3.53 -6.95
C VAL A 156 -4.79 3.29 -8.45
N ARG A 157 -3.68 3.78 -8.99
CA ARG A 157 -3.35 3.63 -10.41
C ARG A 157 -2.50 2.39 -10.61
N HIS A 158 -3.06 1.39 -11.29
CA HIS A 158 -2.39 0.13 -11.58
C HIS A 158 -1.68 0.13 -12.94
N PRO A 159 -0.54 -0.56 -13.07
CA PRO A 159 0.22 -0.68 -14.32
C PRO A 159 -0.41 -1.64 -15.33
N LEU A 160 -1.44 -2.42 -14.95
CA LEU A 160 -2.04 -3.46 -15.80
C LEU A 160 -2.67 -2.89 -17.08
N ARG A 161 -3.42 -1.79 -16.95
CA ARG A 161 -4.00 -1.10 -18.12
C ARG A 161 -2.93 -0.42 -18.97
N ALA A 162 -1.87 0.09 -18.35
CA ALA A 162 -0.73 0.65 -19.07
C ALA A 162 -0.02 -0.43 -19.91
N LEU A 163 0.06 -1.67 -19.41
CA LEU A 163 0.62 -2.79 -20.15
C LEU A 163 -0.23 -3.09 -21.38
N ASP A 164 -1.54 -3.18 -21.23
CA ASP A 164 -2.44 -3.42 -22.36
C ASP A 164 -2.28 -2.34 -23.45
N GLY A 165 -2.16 -1.07 -23.05
CA GLY A 165 -1.88 0.04 -23.98
C GLY A 165 -0.52 -0.06 -24.68
N ALA A 166 0.54 -0.40 -23.94
CA ALA A 166 1.88 -0.59 -24.51
C ALA A 166 1.92 -1.76 -25.50
N ILE A 167 1.16 -2.83 -25.25
CA ILE A 167 1.06 -3.96 -26.16
C ILE A 167 0.37 -3.56 -27.46
N LEU A 168 -0.70 -2.77 -27.42
CA LEU A 168 -1.34 -2.25 -28.64
C LEU A 168 -0.37 -1.41 -29.48
N GLU A 169 0.41 -0.54 -28.85
CA GLU A 169 1.43 0.26 -29.53
C GLU A 169 2.52 -0.63 -30.17
N LEU A 170 2.97 -1.67 -29.45
CA LEU A 170 3.94 -2.63 -29.98
C LEU A 170 3.40 -3.42 -31.17
N GLN A 171 2.15 -3.86 -31.11
CA GLN A 171 1.50 -4.58 -32.22
C GLN A 171 1.37 -3.69 -33.45
N GLN A 172 1.13 -2.38 -33.25
CA GLN A 172 1.10 -1.42 -34.34
C GLN A 172 2.49 -1.18 -34.97
N ARG A 173 3.55 -1.12 -34.15
CA ARG A 173 4.93 -0.89 -34.63
C ARG A 173 5.61 -2.14 -35.21
N LEU A 174 5.24 -3.32 -34.72
CA LEU A 174 5.85 -4.61 -35.07
C LEU A 174 4.77 -5.64 -35.44
N PRO A 175 4.05 -5.44 -36.57
CA PRO A 175 2.92 -6.29 -36.95
C PRO A 175 3.33 -7.76 -37.21
N ASP A 176 4.57 -8.00 -37.62
CA ASP A 176 5.09 -9.34 -37.92
C ASP A 176 5.47 -10.14 -36.67
N GLU A 177 5.59 -9.49 -35.50
CA GLU A 177 6.07 -10.10 -34.25
C GLU A 177 4.95 -10.42 -33.23
N GLN A 178 3.71 -10.56 -33.69
CA GLN A 178 2.53 -10.71 -32.82
C GLN A 178 2.66 -11.85 -31.79
N SER A 179 3.24 -12.98 -32.17
CA SER A 179 3.46 -14.14 -31.29
C SER A 179 4.42 -13.82 -30.14
N ARG A 180 5.49 -13.08 -30.43
CA ARG A 180 6.48 -12.63 -29.43
C ARG A 180 5.85 -11.65 -28.46
N ILE A 181 5.10 -10.66 -28.98
CA ILE A 181 4.43 -9.64 -28.18
C ILE A 181 3.40 -10.27 -27.25
N ASN A 182 2.61 -11.24 -27.74
CA ASN A 182 1.62 -11.93 -26.92
C ASN A 182 2.27 -12.75 -25.79
N LYS A 183 3.40 -13.42 -26.05
CA LYS A 183 4.17 -14.12 -24.99
C LYS A 183 4.70 -13.13 -23.96
N ALA A 184 5.23 -11.99 -24.42
CA ALA A 184 5.72 -10.94 -23.53
C ALA A 184 4.59 -10.35 -22.68
N HIS A 185 3.40 -10.14 -23.25
CA HIS A 185 2.22 -9.64 -22.55
C HIS A 185 1.80 -10.54 -21.39
N VAL A 186 1.62 -11.84 -21.66
CA VAL A 186 1.21 -12.82 -20.65
C VAL A 186 2.20 -12.82 -19.50
N ARG A 187 3.50 -12.87 -19.81
CA ARG A 187 4.55 -12.97 -18.81
C ARG A 187 4.74 -11.69 -18.01
N ALA A 188 4.75 -10.52 -18.66
CA ALA A 188 4.82 -9.23 -17.97
C ALA A 188 3.60 -9.03 -17.06
N ARG A 189 2.42 -9.48 -17.49
CA ARG A 189 1.20 -9.44 -16.67
C ARG A 189 1.31 -10.32 -15.43
N GLU A 190 2.00 -11.45 -15.47
CA GLU A 190 2.30 -12.26 -14.27
C GLU A 190 3.20 -11.53 -13.28
N VAL A 191 4.25 -10.85 -13.77
CA VAL A 191 5.13 -9.99 -12.96
C VAL A 191 4.33 -8.89 -12.25
N LEU A 192 3.45 -8.20 -12.98
CA LEU A 192 2.63 -7.13 -12.40
C LEU A 192 1.62 -7.63 -11.36
N LYS A 193 1.08 -8.85 -11.54
CA LYS A 193 0.11 -9.46 -10.62
C LYS A 193 0.75 -9.92 -9.30
N PHE A 194 2.06 -10.06 -9.24
CA PHE A 194 2.76 -10.62 -8.08
C PHE A 194 3.91 -9.72 -7.60
N SER A 195 5.00 -9.64 -8.37
CA SER A 195 6.22 -8.91 -8.00
C SER A 195 5.94 -7.46 -7.64
N ALA A 196 5.10 -6.78 -8.41
CA ALA A 196 4.76 -5.38 -8.15
C ALA A 196 3.96 -5.20 -6.84
N LEU A 197 3.18 -6.19 -6.42
CA LEU A 197 2.38 -6.13 -5.20
C LEU A 197 3.18 -6.45 -3.93
N LEU A 198 4.30 -7.16 -4.03
CA LEU A 198 5.15 -7.54 -2.88
C LEU A 198 6.33 -6.59 -2.65
N THR A 199 6.84 -5.98 -3.71
CA THR A 199 8.01 -5.08 -3.68
C THR A 199 7.58 -3.63 -3.54
N ASP A 200 8.44 -2.75 -3.06
CA ASP A 200 8.12 -1.32 -2.79
C ASP A 200 7.97 -0.46 -4.05
N VAL A 201 7.79 -1.06 -5.23
CA VAL A 201 7.75 -0.34 -6.50
C VAL A 201 6.62 0.70 -6.59
N TYR A 202 5.44 0.42 -6.02
CA TYR A 202 4.31 1.38 -5.99
C TYR A 202 4.62 2.65 -5.19
N PHE A 203 5.60 2.60 -4.30
CA PHE A 203 6.03 3.76 -3.49
C PHE A 203 7.13 4.57 -4.18
N HIS A 204 7.84 4.00 -5.15
CA HIS A 204 9.03 4.64 -5.72
C HIS A 204 8.88 5.01 -7.20
N TYR A 205 7.99 4.33 -7.93
CA TYR A 205 7.89 4.45 -9.37
C TYR A 205 6.46 4.68 -9.83
N THR A 206 6.33 5.29 -11.00
CA THR A 206 5.04 5.52 -11.65
C THR A 206 4.50 4.23 -12.29
N PRO A 207 3.18 4.11 -12.54
CA PRO A 207 2.61 2.92 -13.18
C PRO A 207 3.22 2.62 -14.56
N SER A 208 3.60 3.64 -15.34
CA SER A 208 4.28 3.46 -16.63
C SER A 208 5.70 2.90 -16.45
N GLN A 209 6.48 3.41 -15.49
CA GLN A 209 7.80 2.87 -15.16
C GLN A 209 7.73 1.42 -14.66
N ILE A 210 6.76 1.09 -13.79
CA ILE A 210 6.54 -0.28 -13.29
C ILE A 210 6.16 -1.22 -14.44
N MET A 211 5.29 -0.76 -15.34
CA MET A 211 4.90 -1.51 -16.53
C MET A 211 6.10 -1.78 -17.45
N MET A 212 6.88 -0.75 -17.79
CA MET A 212 8.05 -0.89 -18.64
C MET A 212 9.12 -1.78 -18.00
N ALA A 213 9.31 -1.68 -16.68
CA ALA A 213 10.23 -2.54 -15.95
C ALA A 213 9.80 -4.01 -15.98
N ALA A 214 8.50 -4.29 -15.81
CA ALA A 214 7.96 -5.64 -15.94
C ALA A 214 8.11 -6.20 -17.35
N LEU A 215 7.93 -5.37 -18.39
CA LEU A 215 8.19 -5.76 -19.77
C LEU A 215 9.70 -6.00 -20.00
N GLN A 216 10.57 -5.16 -19.42
CA GLN A 216 12.03 -5.28 -19.53
C GLN A 216 12.59 -6.56 -18.88
N MET A 217 11.93 -7.09 -17.85
CA MET A 217 12.27 -8.40 -17.27
C MET A 217 12.06 -9.55 -18.25
N VAL A 218 11.12 -9.39 -19.19
CA VAL A 218 10.74 -10.43 -20.14
C VAL A 218 11.43 -10.25 -21.48
N ASP A 219 11.37 -9.03 -22.02
CA ASP A 219 11.96 -8.67 -23.30
C ASP A 219 12.43 -7.21 -23.29
N LYS A 220 13.74 -7.03 -23.19
CA LYS A 220 14.35 -5.69 -23.17
C LYS A 220 14.12 -4.93 -24.48
N THR A 221 14.17 -5.61 -25.62
CA THR A 221 14.14 -4.94 -26.93
C THR A 221 12.77 -4.36 -27.25
N LEU A 222 11.69 -4.94 -26.71
CA LEU A 222 10.35 -4.35 -26.83
C LEU A 222 10.26 -3.01 -26.07
N VAL A 223 10.98 -2.87 -24.96
CA VAL A 223 11.04 -1.59 -24.23
C VAL A 223 11.84 -0.55 -25.02
N ASP A 224 12.92 -0.95 -25.68
CA ASP A 224 13.71 -0.06 -26.54
C ASP A 224 12.88 0.47 -27.73
N VAL A 225 11.92 -0.32 -28.23
CA VAL A 225 10.97 0.12 -29.28
C VAL A 225 9.95 1.12 -28.75
N LEU A 226 9.51 0.98 -27.49
CA LEU A 226 8.60 1.91 -26.82
C LEU A 226 9.29 3.21 -26.42
N VAL A 227 10.56 3.15 -26.03
CA VAL A 227 11.37 4.29 -25.57
C VAL A 227 12.64 4.40 -26.44
N PRO A 228 12.50 4.77 -27.73
CA PRO A 228 13.62 4.80 -28.66
C PRO A 228 14.68 5.80 -28.21
N ALA A 229 15.94 5.47 -28.48
CA ALA A 229 17.05 6.37 -28.25
C ALA A 229 16.89 7.64 -29.10
N PRO A 230 17.25 8.82 -28.58
CA PRO A 230 17.25 10.05 -29.36
C PRO A 230 18.23 9.93 -30.56
N PRO A 231 17.93 10.60 -31.69
CA PRO A 231 18.78 10.53 -32.88
C PRO A 231 20.21 11.03 -32.59
N SER A 232 21.18 10.39 -33.24
CA SER A 232 22.61 10.67 -33.14
C SER A 232 22.90 12.16 -33.39
N GLY A 233 23.37 12.88 -32.37
CA GLY A 233 23.60 14.34 -32.40
C GLY A 233 22.73 15.14 -31.41
N ALA A 234 21.64 14.56 -30.91
CA ALA A 234 20.80 15.14 -29.84
C ALA A 234 21.10 14.56 -28.44
N GLY A 235 22.08 13.64 -28.34
CA GLY A 235 22.43 12.89 -27.12
C GLY A 235 22.98 13.73 -25.98
N ASP A 236 23.61 14.88 -26.28
CA ASP A 236 24.14 15.82 -25.28
C ASP A 236 23.15 16.92 -24.89
N GLY A 237 21.94 16.92 -25.47
CA GLY A 237 20.86 17.84 -25.12
C GLY A 237 20.01 17.34 -23.95
N ALA A 238 19.15 18.23 -23.42
CA ALA A 238 18.22 17.92 -22.33
C ALA A 238 17.34 16.67 -22.59
N ALA A 239 17.00 16.40 -23.86
CA ALA A 239 16.24 15.21 -24.24
C ALA A 239 17.03 13.90 -24.07
N GLY A 240 18.34 13.91 -24.36
CA GLY A 240 19.22 12.77 -24.14
C GLY A 240 19.45 12.49 -22.66
N GLU A 241 19.65 13.53 -21.86
CA GLU A 241 19.76 13.39 -20.40
C GLU A 241 18.47 12.84 -19.78
N MET A 242 17.30 13.33 -20.24
CA MET A 242 16.00 12.83 -19.79
C MET A 242 15.79 11.36 -20.17
N HIS A 243 16.12 10.97 -21.42
CA HIS A 243 16.04 9.58 -21.86
C HIS A 243 16.91 8.67 -20.99
N LYS A 244 18.16 9.08 -20.71
CA LYS A 244 19.06 8.34 -19.82
C LYS A 244 18.45 8.16 -18.42
N LYS A 245 17.91 9.23 -17.82
CA LYS A 245 17.23 9.15 -16.51
C LYS A 245 16.03 8.21 -16.52
N ILE A 246 15.23 8.20 -17.60
CA ILE A 246 14.08 7.30 -17.75
C ILE A 246 14.55 5.85 -17.80
N ILE A 247 15.55 5.53 -18.63
CA ILE A 247 16.07 4.16 -18.76
C ILE A 247 16.71 3.69 -17.44
N GLU A 248 17.46 4.55 -16.75
CA GLU A 248 18.02 4.26 -15.42
C GLU A 248 16.92 4.00 -14.38
N ALA A 249 15.85 4.79 -14.38
CA ALA A 249 14.71 4.58 -13.49
C ALA A 249 13.99 3.25 -13.77
N ILE A 250 13.78 2.90 -15.04
CA ILE A 250 13.19 1.62 -15.46
C ILE A 250 14.08 0.46 -15.02
N ALA A 251 15.38 0.54 -15.24
CA ALA A 251 16.34 -0.48 -14.81
C ALA A 251 16.36 -0.64 -13.28
N SER A 252 16.31 0.47 -12.54
CA SER A 252 16.25 0.44 -11.07
C SER A 252 14.92 -0.14 -10.55
N CYS A 253 13.81 0.12 -11.24
CA CYS A 253 12.52 -0.50 -10.94
C CYS A 253 12.53 -2.00 -11.25
N ARG A 254 13.17 -2.41 -12.35
CA ARG A 254 13.33 -3.81 -12.74
C ARG A 254 14.07 -4.60 -11.67
N VAL A 255 15.22 -4.11 -11.20
CA VAL A 255 16.00 -4.77 -10.15
C VAL A 255 15.15 -4.98 -8.88
N MET A 256 14.30 -4.01 -8.53
CA MET A 256 13.40 -4.15 -7.39
C MET A 256 12.30 -5.21 -7.63
N LEU A 257 11.75 -5.32 -8.84
CA LEU A 257 10.79 -6.38 -9.19
C LEU A 257 11.43 -7.77 -9.15
N GLU A 258 12.70 -7.88 -9.55
CA GLU A 258 13.48 -9.13 -9.53
C GLU A 258 13.73 -9.66 -8.11
N GLU A 259 13.58 -8.85 -7.06
CA GLU A 259 13.68 -9.31 -5.67
C GLU A 259 12.62 -10.35 -5.30
N GLU A 260 11.42 -10.27 -5.91
CA GLU A 260 10.30 -11.19 -5.67
C GLU A 260 9.67 -11.62 -7.00
N PRO A 261 10.32 -12.54 -7.75
CA PRO A 261 9.85 -12.93 -9.06
C PRO A 261 8.62 -13.86 -8.95
N PRO A 262 7.75 -13.96 -9.98
CA PRO A 262 6.47 -14.68 -9.91
C PRO A 262 6.58 -16.15 -9.50
N GLU A 263 7.69 -16.82 -9.81
CA GLU A 263 7.95 -18.22 -9.46
C GLU A 263 7.96 -18.42 -7.95
N ARG A 264 8.31 -17.38 -7.18
CA ARG A 264 8.30 -17.47 -5.73
C ARG A 264 6.90 -17.73 -5.19
N MET A 265 5.83 -17.34 -5.89
CA MET A 265 4.45 -17.54 -5.44
C MET A 265 4.15 -19.00 -5.08
N SER A 266 4.64 -19.96 -5.87
CA SER A 266 4.50 -21.39 -5.58
C SER A 266 5.41 -21.81 -4.43
N SER A 267 6.66 -21.33 -4.44
CA SER A 267 7.67 -21.70 -3.45
C SER A 267 7.34 -21.30 -2.00
N TYR A 268 6.62 -20.18 -1.77
CA TYR A 268 6.35 -19.65 -0.42
C TYR A 268 5.61 -20.64 0.49
N TRP A 269 4.87 -21.59 -0.09
CA TRP A 269 4.01 -22.54 0.64
C TRP A 269 4.47 -23.98 0.44
N GLU A 270 5.07 -24.27 -0.71
CA GLU A 270 5.67 -25.57 -1.00
C GLU A 270 6.97 -25.78 -0.22
N THR A 271 7.67 -24.70 0.16
CA THR A 271 8.87 -24.78 1.01
C THR A 271 8.50 -24.70 2.49
N PRO A 272 8.61 -25.79 3.26
CA PRO A 272 8.34 -25.78 4.70
C PRO A 272 9.31 -24.85 5.46
N GLU A 273 10.46 -24.50 4.87
CA GLU A 273 11.41 -23.53 5.46
C GLU A 273 10.81 -22.14 5.62
N THR A 274 10.01 -21.68 4.66
CA THR A 274 9.43 -20.33 4.67
C THR A 274 8.35 -20.23 5.75
N ILE A 275 7.51 -21.25 5.90
CA ILE A 275 6.55 -21.32 7.00
C ILE A 275 7.29 -21.43 8.35
N LYS A 276 8.40 -22.19 8.40
CA LYS A 276 9.22 -22.35 9.61
C LYS A 276 9.90 -21.05 10.03
N SER A 277 10.37 -20.23 9.09
CA SER A 277 11.00 -18.93 9.36
C SER A 277 9.99 -17.89 9.86
N MET A 278 8.71 -18.02 9.52
CA MET A 278 7.65 -17.13 10.01
C MET A 278 7.13 -17.50 11.41
N LYS A 279 7.27 -18.76 11.86
CA LYS A 279 6.88 -19.18 13.21
C LYS A 279 7.50 -18.34 14.35
N PRO A 280 8.81 -18.06 14.40
CA PRO A 280 9.39 -17.23 15.45
C PRO A 280 8.84 -15.80 15.43
N LEU A 281 8.67 -15.20 14.24
CA LEU A 281 8.10 -13.86 14.10
C LEU A 281 6.66 -13.77 14.61
N ARG A 282 5.83 -14.77 14.30
CA ARG A 282 4.45 -14.85 14.81
C ARG A 282 4.41 -15.01 16.34
N LYS A 283 5.30 -15.82 16.91
CA LYS A 283 5.43 -15.98 18.37
C LYS A 283 5.88 -14.68 19.05
N LYS A 284 6.84 -13.97 18.42
CA LYS A 284 7.32 -12.67 18.90
C LYS A 284 6.21 -11.63 18.86
N LEU A 285 5.50 -11.52 17.73
CA LEU A 285 4.32 -10.66 17.57
C LEU A 285 3.25 -10.95 18.64
N GLN A 286 2.96 -12.22 18.93
CA GLN A 286 1.97 -12.58 19.94
C GLN A 286 2.32 -12.04 21.34
N ARG A 287 3.62 -11.93 21.67
CA ARG A 287 4.09 -11.46 22.98
C ARG A 287 4.15 -9.94 23.09
N CYS A 288 4.38 -9.23 21.98
CA CYS A 288 4.63 -7.79 21.97
C CYS A 288 3.47 -6.96 21.39
N ARG A 289 2.27 -7.54 21.28
CA ARG A 289 1.12 -6.91 20.65
C ARG A 289 0.40 -5.93 21.58
N ASP A 290 -0.19 -4.89 21.00
CA ASP A 290 -1.02 -3.92 21.73
C ASP A 290 -2.31 -4.58 22.26
N PRO A 291 -2.45 -4.83 23.57
CA PRO A 291 -3.58 -5.59 24.12
C PRO A 291 -4.93 -4.91 23.85
N ASP A 292 -4.95 -3.57 23.81
CA ASP A 292 -6.19 -2.78 23.67
C ASP A 292 -6.68 -2.70 22.21
N ARG A 293 -5.79 -2.97 21.25
CA ARG A 293 -6.05 -2.79 19.80
C ARG A 293 -5.99 -4.09 19.00
N VAL A 294 -5.79 -5.23 19.67
CA VAL A 294 -5.83 -6.56 19.04
C VAL A 294 -7.22 -6.88 18.50
N ASP A 295 -8.26 -6.55 19.25
CA ASP A 295 -9.65 -6.82 18.88
C ASP A 295 -10.29 -5.56 18.29
N LEU A 296 -10.43 -5.56 16.95
CA LEU A 296 -11.00 -4.43 16.22
C LEU A 296 -12.48 -4.23 16.55
N VAL A 297 -13.22 -5.30 16.84
CA VAL A 297 -14.66 -5.22 17.17
C VAL A 297 -14.83 -4.55 18.52
N ALA A 298 -14.07 -4.99 19.52
CA ALA A 298 -14.04 -4.35 20.84
C ALA A 298 -13.62 -2.87 20.75
N LEU A 299 -12.58 -2.57 19.94
CA LEU A 299 -12.13 -1.20 19.70
C LEU A 299 -13.22 -0.32 19.07
N GLN A 300 -13.95 -0.84 18.08
CA GLN A 300 -15.05 -0.12 17.44
C GLN A 300 -16.20 0.12 18.42
N LYS A 301 -16.57 -0.89 19.21
CA LYS A 301 -17.61 -0.79 20.23
C LYS A 301 -17.28 0.25 21.29
N ALA A 302 -16.06 0.21 21.85
CA ALA A 302 -15.59 1.20 22.83
C ALA A 302 -15.61 2.63 22.27
N ARG A 303 -15.21 2.83 21.00
CA ARG A 303 -15.28 4.15 20.35
C ARG A 303 -16.72 4.64 20.18
N ARG A 304 -17.67 3.77 19.82
CA ARG A 304 -19.10 4.12 19.70
C ARG A 304 -19.70 4.50 21.06
N GLU A 305 -19.42 3.72 22.10
CA GLU A 305 -19.89 4.00 23.47
C GLU A 305 -19.33 5.32 24.01
N GLN A 306 -18.05 5.61 23.76
CA GLN A 306 -17.44 6.89 24.13
C GLN A 306 -18.07 8.09 23.41
N ALA A 307 -18.47 7.93 22.14
CA ALA A 307 -19.17 8.98 21.40
C ALA A 307 -20.56 9.25 22.00
N LEU A 308 -21.34 8.20 22.27
CA LEU A 308 -22.68 8.30 22.87
C LEU A 308 -22.65 8.87 24.30
N ASN A 309 -21.62 8.54 25.09
CA ASN A 309 -21.48 9.06 26.46
C ASN A 309 -21.00 10.52 26.50
N LYS A 310 -20.25 10.98 25.48
CA LYS A 310 -19.88 12.40 25.36
C LYS A 310 -21.09 13.30 25.08
N GLU A 311 -22.08 12.80 24.36
CA GLU A 311 -23.33 13.52 24.07
C GLU A 311 -24.28 13.61 25.27
N LYS A 312 -24.12 12.74 26.28
CA LYS A 312 -24.99 12.70 27.48
C LYS A 312 -24.55 13.58 28.66
N LYS A 313 -23.53 14.45 28.50
CA LYS A 313 -23.31 15.52 29.49
C LYS A 313 -24.47 16.52 29.38
N PRO A 314 -25.26 16.75 30.44
CA PRO A 314 -26.48 17.53 30.35
C PRO A 314 -26.17 18.98 29.98
N ALA A 315 -26.98 19.54 29.09
CA ALA A 315 -27.15 20.98 28.97
C ALA A 315 -27.51 21.53 30.35
N GLY A 316 -26.58 22.25 30.97
CA GLY A 316 -26.85 23.07 32.13
C GLY A 316 -27.90 24.11 31.76
N SER A 317 -28.95 24.17 32.58
CA SER A 317 -30.05 25.12 32.55
C SER A 317 -29.64 26.56 32.19
N GLY A 318 -30.30 27.14 31.19
CA GLY A 318 -30.22 28.57 30.87
C GLY A 318 -30.45 28.89 29.39
N GLU A 319 -31.64 28.61 28.86
CA GLU A 319 -32.11 29.31 27.65
C GLU A 319 -32.42 30.76 28.01
N GLY A 320 -31.56 31.69 27.59
CA GLY A 320 -31.81 33.11 27.80
C GLY A 320 -30.62 34.02 27.57
N GLU A 321 -29.81 33.82 26.52
CA GLU A 321 -28.87 34.83 25.99
C GLU A 321 -28.38 34.38 24.61
N LEU A 322 -29.21 34.60 23.59
CA LEU A 322 -28.94 34.19 22.21
C LEU A 322 -28.45 35.33 21.31
N PHE A 323 -28.05 36.49 21.87
CA PHE A 323 -27.48 37.61 21.10
C PHE A 323 -26.46 38.43 21.93
N GLY A 324 -25.19 38.40 21.52
CA GLY A 324 -24.07 39.25 22.01
C GLY A 324 -23.43 38.74 23.30
N GLU A 325 -22.12 38.55 23.45
CA GLU A 325 -20.97 39.31 22.95
C GLU A 325 -19.78 38.40 22.59
N ALA A 326 -18.98 38.87 21.64
CA ALA A 326 -17.69 38.31 21.28
C ALA A 326 -16.71 38.38 22.45
N ILE A 327 -15.91 37.32 22.69
CA ILE A 327 -14.49 37.39 23.07
C ILE A 327 -13.79 36.02 22.96
N SER A 328 -12.69 36.03 22.19
CA SER A 328 -11.52 35.13 22.18
C SER A 328 -11.64 33.68 21.68
N ARG A 329 -11.72 33.53 20.35
CA ARG A 329 -11.02 32.44 19.66
C ARG A 329 -9.50 32.70 19.72
N GLU A 330 -8.84 32.32 20.81
CA GLU A 330 -7.39 32.23 20.87
C GLU A 330 -6.92 30.77 20.90
N VAL A 331 -6.66 30.26 19.68
CA VAL A 331 -5.39 29.65 19.29
C VAL A 331 -4.67 28.83 20.38
N LYS A 332 -4.99 27.53 20.44
CA LYS A 332 -3.97 26.48 20.61
C LYS A 332 -3.76 25.72 19.30
N ARG A 333 -3.47 26.47 18.22
CA ARG A 333 -2.59 25.95 17.17
C ARG A 333 -1.22 25.86 17.83
N ARG A 334 -0.79 24.65 18.23
CA ARG A 334 0.64 24.39 18.30
C ARG A 334 1.17 24.67 16.90
N LYS A 335 1.97 25.73 16.75
CA LYS A 335 2.87 25.91 15.61
C LYS A 335 3.69 24.63 15.52
N VAL A 336 3.33 23.77 14.57
CA VAL A 336 4.30 22.85 13.98
C VAL A 336 5.08 23.74 13.03
N ASP A 337 6.34 23.98 13.36
CA ASP A 337 7.23 24.73 12.49
C ASP A 337 7.19 24.13 11.08
N THR A 338 7.05 25.00 10.10
CA THR A 338 6.97 24.69 8.67
C THR A 338 8.33 24.30 8.07
N ALA A 339 9.27 23.89 8.93
CA ALA A 339 10.66 23.57 8.57
C ALA A 339 10.98 22.08 8.62
N ASP A 340 10.15 21.25 9.27
CA ASP A 340 10.29 19.79 9.27
C ASP A 340 9.01 19.16 8.72
N ASP A 341 9.00 18.87 7.43
CA ASP A 341 8.04 17.94 6.87
C ASP A 341 8.27 16.58 7.54
N VAL A 342 7.39 16.24 8.50
CA VAL A 342 7.39 14.97 9.23
C VAL A 342 7.37 13.77 8.26
N PHE A 343 6.99 13.99 7.00
CA PHE A 343 6.84 12.98 5.95
C PHE A 343 7.91 13.00 4.85
N GLY A 344 9.10 13.51 5.19
CA GLY A 344 10.27 13.41 4.33
C GLY A 344 10.24 14.42 3.18
N PRO A 345 11.41 14.78 2.63
CA PRO A 345 11.48 15.83 1.63
C PRO A 345 10.75 15.38 0.35
N PRO A 346 10.10 16.32 -0.37
CA PRO A 346 9.68 16.07 -1.74
C PRO A 346 10.89 15.63 -2.57
N MET A 347 10.68 14.67 -3.46
CA MET A 347 11.73 14.17 -4.35
C MET A 347 12.39 15.33 -5.10
N PRO A 348 13.74 15.37 -5.22
CA PRO A 348 14.39 16.27 -6.15
C PRO A 348 13.90 15.95 -7.57
N LEU A 349 13.58 17.02 -8.30
CA LEU A 349 13.14 17.02 -9.69
C LEU A 349 14.04 16.21 -10.62
#